data_AF-A0A3N0WKI7-F1
#
_entry.id   AF-A0A3N0WKI7-F1
#
_cell.length_a   1.000
_cell.length_b   1.000
_cell.length_c   1.000
_cell.angle_alpha   90.00
_cell.angle_beta   90.00
_cell.angle_gamma   90.00
#
_symmetry.space_group_name_H-M   'P 1'
#
loop_
_entity.id
_entity.type
_entity.pdbx_description
1 polymer ?
#
loop_
_entity_poly.entity_id
_entity_poly.type
_entity_poly.pdbx_seq_one_letter_code
_entity_poly.pdbx_strand_id
1 'polypeptide(L)'
;MFIGITILFILGNASLAFILFMSIQKDQWLDKLFKWQKMLRDFDIKGTPTGMAAYKILGGCELCFAHLISFLGYWVYLVFIFLLQTEVRHWAIWVIFYFIYIPLTTNVSLFFIKKLYQNGGSNRGNNAGNLN
;
A
#
# COMPACT_ATOMS: atom_id res chain seq x y z
N MET A 1 11.52 -1.09 -23.39
CA MET A 1 10.16 -1.51 -22.99
C MET A 1 10.09 -1.89 -21.51
N PHE A 2 10.93 -2.83 -21.05
CA PHE A 2 10.99 -3.28 -19.64
C PHE A 2 11.03 -2.13 -18.62
N ILE A 3 12.03 -1.24 -18.70
CA ILE A 3 12.19 -0.11 -17.75
C ILE A 3 10.96 0.80 -17.72
N GLY A 4 10.36 1.09 -18.87
CA GLY A 4 9.15 1.92 -18.95
C GLY A 4 7.94 1.28 -18.26
N ILE A 5 7.73 -0.02 -18.48
CA ILE A 5 6.69 -0.80 -17.80
C ILE A 5 6.94 -0.82 -16.29
N THR A 6 8.20 -1.04 -15.88
CA THR A 6 8.59 -1.00 -14.46
C THR A 6 8.21 0.34 -13.81
N ILE A 7 8.56 1.47 -14.42
CA ILE A 7 8.26 2.80 -13.87
C ILE A 7 6.75 3.01 -13.74
N LEU A 8 5.97 2.63 -14.77
CA LEU A 8 4.51 2.71 -14.72
C LEU A 8 3.92 1.84 -13.61
N PHE A 9 4.45 0.63 -13.40
CA PHE A 9 4.02 -0.24 -12.31
C PHE A 9 4.39 0.28 -10.93
N ILE A 10 5.55 0.91 -10.77
CA ILE A 10 5.94 1.55 -9.50
C ILE A 10 4.97 2.69 -9.18
N LEU A 11 4.71 3.58 -10.13
CA LEU A 11 3.81 4.72 -9.95
C LEU A 11 2.35 4.27 -9.75
N GLY A 12 1.91 3.27 -10.50
CA GLY A 12 0.59 2.67 -10.38
C GLY A 12 0.38 2.03 -9.01
N ASN A 13 1.35 1.26 -8.53
CA ASN A 13 1.30 0.67 -7.18
C ASN A 13 1.33 1.71 -6.08
N ALA A 14 2.14 2.76 -6.22
CA ALA A 14 2.17 3.87 -5.25
C ALA A 14 0.82 4.60 -5.19
N SER A 15 0.21 4.85 -6.35
CA SER A 15 -1.11 5.48 -6.45
C SER A 15 -2.21 4.57 -5.89
N LEU A 16 -2.16 3.27 -6.19
CA LEU A 16 -3.08 2.27 -5.65
C LEU A 16 -2.95 2.16 -4.13
N ALA A 17 -1.72 2.11 -3.60
CA ALA A 17 -1.46 2.09 -2.17
C ALA A 17 -2.05 3.32 -1.48
N PHE A 18 -1.91 4.51 -2.07
CA PHE A 18 -2.54 5.72 -1.57
C PHE A 18 -4.07 5.63 -1.56
N ILE A 19 -4.69 5.26 -2.70
CA ILE A 19 -6.16 5.16 -2.81
C ILE A 19 -6.72 4.13 -1.81
N LEU A 20 -6.09 2.96 -1.72
CA LEU A 20 -6.49 1.92 -0.80
C LEU A 20 -6.30 2.36 0.66
N PHE A 21 -5.16 2.97 1.00
CA PHE A 21 -4.93 3.48 2.35
C PHE A 21 -5.95 4.55 2.74
N MET A 22 -6.31 5.43 1.81
CA MET A 22 -7.38 6.42 2.02
C MET A 22 -8.74 5.75 2.19
N SER A 23 -9.04 4.73 1.40
CA SER A 23 -10.35 4.08 1.42
C SER A 23 -10.67 3.33 2.72
N ILE A 24 -9.65 2.86 3.44
CA ILE A 24 -9.79 2.17 4.71
C ILE A 24 -9.85 3.11 5.93
N GLN A 25 -9.61 4.41 5.75
CA GLN A 25 -9.70 5.39 6.85
C GLN A 25 -11.15 5.51 7.36
N LYS A 26 -11.30 6.02 8.60
CA LYS A 26 -12.59 6.20 9.25
C LYS A 26 -13.59 6.94 8.36
N ASP A 27 -14.81 6.42 8.28
CA ASP A 27 -15.93 6.98 7.49
C ASP A 27 -15.74 7.01 5.97
N GLN A 28 -14.68 6.38 5.45
CA GLN A 28 -14.46 6.17 4.02
C GLN A 28 -15.17 4.91 3.53
N TRP A 29 -15.23 4.70 2.22
CA TRP A 29 -16.13 3.72 1.62
C TRP A 29 -15.84 2.27 2.02
N LEU A 30 -14.57 1.84 2.13
CA LEU A 30 -14.27 0.48 2.61
C LEU A 30 -14.57 0.34 4.11
N ASP A 31 -14.34 1.38 4.90
CA ASP A 31 -14.73 1.37 6.32
C ASP A 31 -16.25 1.31 6.48
N LYS A 32 -17.03 2.04 5.69
CA LYS A 32 -18.50 1.99 5.73
C LYS A 32 -19.07 0.63 5.32
N LEU A 33 -18.48 -0.02 4.31
CA LEU A 33 -18.95 -1.32 3.83
C LEU A 33 -18.55 -2.47 4.74
N PHE A 34 -17.29 -2.51 5.19
CA PHE A 34 -16.72 -3.66 5.90
C PHE A 34 -16.45 -3.40 7.39
N LYS A 35 -16.72 -2.19 7.89
CA LYS A 35 -16.36 -1.75 9.26
C LYS A 35 -14.87 -1.98 9.53
N TRP A 36 -14.03 -1.58 8.57
CA TRP A 36 -12.59 -1.87 8.52
C TRP A 36 -11.86 -1.39 9.77
N GLN A 37 -12.15 -0.18 10.24
CA GLN A 37 -11.55 0.39 11.47
C GLN A 37 -11.99 -0.37 12.73
N LYS A 38 -13.23 -0.88 12.75
CA LYS A 38 -13.70 -1.72 13.86
C LYS A 38 -12.93 -3.04 13.89
N MET A 39 -12.75 -3.70 12.75
CA MET A 39 -11.96 -4.92 12.62
C MET A 39 -10.49 -4.69 13.06
N LEU A 40 -9.88 -3.59 12.62
CA LEU A 40 -8.52 -3.21 13.03
C LEU A 40 -8.43 -3.04 14.55
N ARG A 41 -9.39 -2.34 15.17
CA ARG A 41 -9.44 -2.15 16.62
C ARG A 41 -9.63 -3.46 17.37
N ASP A 42 -10.43 -4.38 16.84
CA ASP A 42 -10.61 -5.70 17.44
C ASP A 42 -9.32 -6.54 17.38
N PHE A 43 -8.48 -6.36 16.35
CA PHE A 43 -7.15 -6.98 16.29
C PHE A 43 -6.16 -6.39 17.29
N ASP A 44 -6.24 -5.08 17.54
CA ASP A 44 -5.41 -4.40 18.54
C ASP A 44 -5.79 -4.81 19.97
N ILE A 45 -7.09 -4.82 20.29
CA ILE A 45 -7.61 -5.16 21.63
C ILE A 45 -7.34 -6.62 21.99
N LYS A 46 -7.33 -7.55 21.03
CA LYS A 46 -7.02 -8.97 21.28
C LYS A 46 -5.61 -9.18 21.83
N GLY A 47 -4.67 -8.26 21.61
CA GLY A 47 -3.32 -8.30 22.17
C GLY A 47 -2.46 -9.50 21.76
N THR A 48 -2.91 -10.33 20.81
CA THR A 48 -2.15 -11.48 20.34
C THR A 48 -1.06 -11.04 19.35
N PRO A 49 0.09 -11.74 19.27
CA PRO A 49 1.15 -11.40 18.32
C PRO A 49 0.65 -11.37 16.86
N THR A 50 -0.24 -12.30 16.50
CA THR A 50 -0.86 -12.39 15.18
C THR A 50 -1.85 -11.26 14.92
N GLY A 51 -2.64 -10.88 15.92
CA GLY A 51 -3.55 -9.73 15.85
C GLY A 51 -2.80 -8.41 15.67
N MET A 52 -1.72 -8.21 16.43
CA MET A 52 -0.90 -7.01 16.33
C MET A 52 -0.19 -6.91 14.96
N ALA A 53 0.27 -8.03 14.40
CA ALA A 53 0.82 -8.05 13.04
C ALA A 53 -0.25 -7.70 11.99
N ALA A 54 -1.44 -8.29 12.09
CA ALA A 54 -2.56 -7.99 11.20
C ALA A 54 -2.98 -6.52 11.28
N TYR A 55 -3.08 -5.96 12.49
CA TYR A 55 -3.38 -4.54 12.71
C TYR A 55 -2.38 -3.64 11.96
N LYS A 56 -1.08 -3.88 12.13
CA LYS A 56 -0.03 -3.09 11.47
C LYS A 56 -0.10 -3.17 9.95
N ILE A 57 -0.25 -4.39 9.41
CA ILE A 57 -0.21 -4.66 7.97
C ILE A 57 -1.48 -4.15 7.26
N LEU A 58 -2.65 -4.22 7.89
CA LEU A 58 -3.94 -3.89 7.28
C LEU A 58 -4.34 -2.41 7.37
N GLY A 59 -3.48 -1.55 7.92
CA GLY A 59 -3.72 -0.10 7.93
C GLY A 59 -3.23 0.63 9.19
N GLY A 60 -2.87 -0.07 10.26
CA GLY A 60 -2.36 0.54 11.49
C GLY A 60 -0.94 1.12 11.36
N CYS A 61 -0.20 0.76 10.31
CA CYS A 61 1.11 1.33 9.98
C CYS A 61 1.19 1.64 8.48
N GLU A 62 1.39 2.91 8.13
CA GLU A 62 1.52 3.39 6.74
C GLU A 62 2.62 2.62 5.97
N LEU A 63 3.77 2.40 6.62
CA LEU A 63 4.90 1.69 6.02
C LEU A 63 4.56 0.21 5.77
N CYS A 64 3.95 -0.47 6.76
CA CYS A 64 3.59 -1.87 6.62
C CYS A 64 2.53 -2.08 5.54
N PHE A 65 1.54 -1.18 5.48
CA PHE A 65 0.51 -1.20 4.45
C PHE A 65 1.10 -0.93 3.05
N ALA A 66 1.92 0.12 2.91
CA ALA A 66 2.61 0.43 1.66
C ALA A 66 3.50 -0.73 1.18
N HIS A 67 4.18 -1.40 2.12
CA HIS A 67 5.01 -2.56 1.82
C HIS A 67 4.18 -3.76 1.35
N LEU A 68 3.04 -4.03 2.00
CA LEU A 68 2.11 -5.09 1.60
C LEU A 68 1.60 -4.84 0.17
N ILE A 69 1.13 -3.64 -0.14
CA ILE A 69 0.63 -3.31 -1.47
C ILE A 69 1.76 -3.40 -2.51
N SER A 70 2.97 -2.94 -2.18
CA SER A 70 4.14 -3.07 -3.06
C SER A 70 4.52 -4.54 -3.31
N PHE A 71 4.40 -5.39 -2.29
CA PHE A 71 4.62 -6.84 -2.40
C PHE A 71 3.57 -7.49 -3.31
N LEU A 72 2.28 -7.24 -3.09
CA LEU A 72 1.21 -7.75 -3.95
C LEU A 72 1.36 -7.24 -5.39
N GLY A 73 1.67 -5.96 -5.54
CA GLY A 73 1.91 -5.30 -6.82
C GLY A 73 3.11 -5.86 -7.59
N TYR A 74 4.15 -6.30 -6.88
CA TYR A 74 5.29 -6.99 -7.49
C TYR A 74 4.90 -8.32 -8.14
N TRP A 75 4.02 -9.11 -7.51
CA TRP A 75 3.52 -10.35 -8.11
C TRP A 75 2.69 -10.09 -9.36
N VAL A 76 1.82 -9.08 -9.34
CA VAL A 76 1.06 -8.66 -10.53
C VAL A 76 2.01 -8.20 -11.64
N TYR A 77 3.03 -7.42 -11.29
CA TYR A 77 4.08 -7.01 -12.23
C TYR A 77 4.82 -8.21 -12.84
N LEU A 78 5.21 -9.19 -12.02
CA LEU A 78 5.86 -10.41 -12.51
C LEU A 78 4.96 -11.16 -13.49
N VAL A 79 3.70 -11.39 -13.13
CA VAL A 79 2.74 -12.05 -14.03
C VAL A 79 2.63 -11.28 -15.35
N PHE A 80 2.53 -9.95 -15.29
CA PHE A 80 2.43 -9.12 -16.48
C PHE A 80 3.69 -9.20 -17.37
N ILE A 81 4.89 -9.18 -16.78
CA ILE A 81 6.14 -9.31 -17.53
C ILE A 81 6.32 -10.72 -18.11
N PHE A 82 5.90 -11.77 -17.39
CA PHE A 82 5.89 -13.14 -17.91
C PHE A 82 4.94 -13.28 -19.10
N LEU A 83 3.76 -12.64 -19.04
CA LEU A 83 2.78 -12.63 -20.13
C LEU A 83 3.27 -11.85 -21.36
N LEU A 84 4.03 -10.76 -21.16
CA LEU A 84 4.51 -9.91 -22.24
C LEU A 84 5.82 -10.37 -22.90
N GLN A 85 6.39 -11.50 -22.48
CA GLN A 85 7.64 -12.06 -23.00
C GLN A 85 8.81 -11.06 -23.06
N THR A 86 9.63 -11.08 -22.01
CA THR A 86 11.04 -10.75 -22.14
C THR A 86 11.84 -11.94 -21.68
N GLU A 87 12.80 -12.39 -22.49
CA GLU A 87 13.66 -13.56 -22.32
C GLU A 87 14.58 -13.51 -21.08
N VAL A 88 14.03 -13.27 -19.90
CA VAL A 88 14.79 -13.27 -18.65
C VAL A 88 14.76 -14.68 -18.07
N ARG A 89 15.66 -15.50 -18.60
CA ARG A 89 15.69 -16.96 -18.41
C ARG A 89 16.14 -17.41 -17.01
N HIS A 90 16.76 -16.52 -16.22
CA HIS A 90 17.26 -16.85 -14.88
C HIS A 90 16.38 -16.30 -13.76
N TRP A 91 15.78 -17.22 -13.00
CA TRP A 91 14.98 -16.95 -11.80
C TRP A 91 15.72 -16.09 -10.76
N ALA A 92 17.05 -16.18 -10.69
CA ALA A 92 17.89 -15.40 -9.77
C ALA A 92 17.80 -13.88 -10.05
N ILE A 93 17.63 -13.46 -11.31
CA ILE A 93 17.50 -12.04 -11.66
C ILE A 93 16.21 -11.48 -11.07
N TRP A 94 15.12 -12.26 -11.07
CA TRP A 94 13.85 -11.85 -10.46
C TRP A 94 13.97 -11.69 -8.95
N VAL A 95 14.71 -12.57 -8.28
CA VAL A 95 15.00 -12.46 -6.84
C VAL A 95 15.81 -11.20 -6.54
N ILE A 96 16.85 -10.88 -7.30
CA ILE A 96 17.60 -9.62 -7.13
C ILE A 96 16.69 -8.42 -7.38
N PHE A 97 15.89 -8.49 -8.43
CA PHE A 97 14.97 -7.41 -8.80
C PHE A 97 13.89 -7.19 -7.74
N TYR A 98 13.42 -8.24 -7.06
CA TYR A 98 12.52 -8.15 -5.90
C TYR A 98 13.09 -7.25 -4.80
N PHE A 99 14.35 -7.45 -4.43
CA PHE A 99 15.03 -6.67 -3.38
C PHE A 99 15.24 -5.20 -3.74
N ILE A 100 15.20 -4.86 -5.03
CA ILE A 100 15.27 -3.46 -5.48
C ILE A 100 13.87 -2.88 -5.61
N TYR A 101 12.97 -3.59 -6.29
CA TYR A 101 11.64 -3.12 -6.63
C TYR A 101 10.79 -2.87 -5.40
N ILE A 102 10.76 -3.79 -4.43
CA ILE A 102 9.88 -3.66 -3.28
C ILE A 102 10.28 -2.49 -2.38
N PRO A 103 11.53 -2.34 -1.92
CA PRO A 103 11.92 -1.19 -1.12
C PRO A 103 11.72 0.13 -1.86
N LEU A 104 12.02 0.17 -3.17
CA LEU A 104 11.81 1.37 -3.98
C LEU A 104 10.32 1.74 -4.04
N THR A 105 9.46 0.80 -4.42
CA THR A 105 8.02 1.01 -4.54
C THR A 105 7.39 1.33 -3.18
N THR A 106 7.85 0.70 -2.10
CA THR A 106 7.39 0.97 -0.74
C THR A 106 7.69 2.42 -0.35
N ASN A 107 8.91 2.90 -0.61
CA ASN A 107 9.30 4.27 -0.30
C ASN A 107 8.53 5.30 -1.15
N VAL A 108 8.33 5.04 -2.45
CA VAL A 108 7.51 5.90 -3.31
C VAL A 108 6.06 5.92 -2.84
N SER A 109 5.48 4.76 -2.49
CA SER A 109 4.13 4.64 -1.93
C SER A 109 4.00 5.42 -0.62
N LEU A 110 4.98 5.30 0.27
CA LEU A 110 5.00 6.04 1.54
C LEU A 110 5.09 7.55 1.30
N PHE A 111 5.87 7.99 0.31
CA PHE A 111 5.92 9.40 -0.08
C PHE A 111 4.56 9.90 -0.56
N PHE A 112 3.85 9.11 -1.38
CA PHE A 112 2.50 9.45 -1.83
C PHE A 112 1.52 9.52 -0.65
N ILE A 113 1.52 8.50 0.21
CA ILE A 113 0.69 8.47 1.42
C ILE A 113 0.98 9.71 2.27
N LYS A 114 2.21 9.92 2.74
CA LYS A 114 2.52 11.04 3.64
C LYS A 114 2.28 12.40 3.01
N LYS A 115 2.80 12.64 1.80
CA LYS A 115 2.76 13.97 1.18
C LYS A 115 1.35 14.35 0.71
N LEU A 116 0.61 13.42 0.13
CA LEU A 116 -0.74 13.70 -0.37
C LEU A 116 -1.78 13.63 0.76
N TYR A 117 -1.61 12.73 1.73
CA TYR A 117 -2.51 12.67 2.88
C TYR A 117 -2.35 13.88 3.79
N GLN A 118 -1.12 14.31 4.12
CA GLN A 118 -0.92 15.47 4.99
C GLN A 118 -1.38 16.78 4.32
N ASN A 119 -1.12 16.94 3.02
CA ASN A 119 -1.60 18.11 2.28
C ASN A 119 -3.13 18.11 2.08
N GLY A 120 -3.76 16.94 1.89
CA GLY A 120 -5.23 16.81 1.86
C GLY A 120 -5.88 16.89 3.25
N GLY A 121 -5.15 16.49 4.29
CA GLY A 121 -5.54 16.47 5.70
C GLY A 121 -5.46 17.85 6.36
N SER A 122 -4.54 18.72 5.94
CA SER A 122 -4.52 20.13 6.36
C SER A 122 -5.82 20.86 5.98
N ASN A 123 -6.49 20.45 4.89
CA ASN A 123 -7.82 20.95 4.51
C ASN A 123 -9.00 20.20 5.17
N ARG A 124 -8.79 19.03 5.79
CA ARG A 124 -9.83 18.30 6.55
C ARG A 124 -9.76 18.56 8.06
N GLY A 125 -8.59 18.89 8.60
CA GLY A 125 -8.39 19.26 10.01
C GLY A 125 -9.15 20.54 10.40
N ASN A 126 -9.32 21.49 9.47
CA ASN A 126 -10.16 22.67 9.68
C ASN A 126 -11.67 22.38 9.68
N ASN A 127 -12.12 21.23 9.18
CA ASN A 127 -13.53 20.85 9.18
C ASN A 127 -13.90 19.84 10.27
N ALA A 128 -12.92 19.16 10.88
CA ALA A 128 -13.14 18.28 12.04
C ALA A 128 -13.12 19.04 13.37
N GLY A 129 -12.52 20.24 13.43
CA GLY A 129 -12.60 21.13 14.59
C GLY A 129 -13.90 21.94 14.69
N ASN A 130 -14.84 21.76 13.76
CA ASN A 130 -16.09 22.52 13.67
C ASN A 130 -17.35 21.64 13.74
N LEU A 131 -17.19 20.41 14.24
CA LEU A 131 -18.31 19.55 14.63
C LEU A 131 -18.15 19.27 16.12
N ASN A 132 -18.69 20.23 16.89
CA ASN A 132 -19.08 20.19 18.30
C ASN A 132 -18.87 18.87 19.05
#